data_AF-A0A6I6UCY0-F1
#
_entry.id   AF-A0A6I6UCY0-F1
#
_cell.length_a   1.000
_cell.length_b   1.000
_cell.length_c   1.000
_cell.angle_alpha   90.00
_cell.angle_beta   90.00
_cell.angle_gamma   90.00
#
_symmetry.space_group_name_H-M   'P 1'
#
loop_
_entity.id
_entity.type
_entity.pdbx_description
1 polymer ?
#
loop_
_entity_poly.entity_id
_entity_poly.type
_entity_poly.pdbx_seq_one_letter_code
_entity_poly.pdbx_strand_id
1 'polypeptide(L)'
;MQFVKMIRFHQNGFTCESPAAHKEKDPGFINRVVHNLFHTGQTIFTTEIIFPKEADRDWDGCFCYLEENTMQTSGTRTIGFLPRESTIWVRNISHFGDGIPYYNRSLHPLVEDESGDGENMITDTWVQMSVEDALERTRLWKEKSVDLPGWVTECYLTELQVKRLIYPSTNEKVMEFWLSKN
;
A
#
# COMPACT_ATOMS: atom_id res chain seq x y z
N MET A 1 -16.79 15.88 0.48
CA MET A 1 -15.96 14.70 0.11
C MET A 1 -14.51 15.14 0.23
N GLN A 2 -13.70 14.45 1.04
CA GLN A 2 -12.28 14.77 1.20
C GLN A 2 -11.47 13.87 0.27
N PHE A 3 -10.44 14.42 -0.34
CA PHE A 3 -9.55 13.69 -1.23
C PHE A 3 -8.15 13.65 -0.65
N VAL A 4 -7.45 12.56 -0.95
CA VAL A 4 -6.06 12.35 -0.60
C VAL A 4 -5.25 12.31 -1.88
N LYS A 5 -4.11 12.98 -1.84
CA LYS A 5 -3.22 13.08 -2.97
C LYS A 5 -2.36 11.82 -3.06
N MET A 6 -2.41 11.21 -4.24
CA MET A 6 -1.61 10.06 -4.63
C MET A 6 -0.53 10.52 -5.60
N ILE A 7 0.68 9.99 -5.44
CA ILE A 7 1.84 10.35 -6.24
C ILE A 7 2.37 9.11 -6.95
N ARG A 8 2.54 9.19 -8.26
CA ARG A 8 3.24 8.19 -9.07
C ARG A 8 4.48 8.83 -9.69
N PHE A 9 5.60 8.14 -9.60
CA PHE A 9 6.84 8.53 -10.28
C PHE A 9 7.09 7.54 -11.42
N HIS A 10 6.65 7.90 -12.62
CA HIS A 10 6.77 7.05 -13.81
C HIS A 10 6.61 7.88 -15.08
N GLN A 11 7.25 7.48 -16.18
CA GLN A 11 7.17 8.21 -17.46
C GLN A 11 5.73 8.28 -18.01
N ASN A 12 4.95 7.22 -17.80
CA ASN A 12 3.57 7.11 -18.29
C ASN A 12 2.51 7.46 -17.23
N GLY A 13 2.91 8.06 -16.10
CA GLY A 13 2.01 8.36 -14.99
C GLY A 13 1.38 7.10 -14.38
N PHE A 14 0.09 7.16 -14.04
CA PHE A 14 -0.65 6.05 -13.43
C PHE A 14 -1.05 5.01 -14.48
N THR A 15 -0.09 4.24 -14.95
CA THR A 15 -0.31 3.07 -15.81
C THR A 15 -0.54 1.83 -14.97
N CYS A 16 -1.49 0.99 -15.38
CA CYS A 16 -1.78 -0.27 -14.70
C CYS A 16 -1.03 -1.42 -15.37
N GLU A 17 -0.33 -2.20 -14.57
CA GLU A 17 0.46 -3.34 -14.98
C GLU A 17 0.37 -4.42 -13.89
N SER A 18 0.73 -5.66 -14.22
CA SER A 18 0.72 -6.74 -13.23
C SER A 18 1.71 -6.44 -12.10
N PRO A 19 1.34 -6.67 -10.81
CA PRO A 19 2.24 -6.46 -9.69
C PRO A 19 3.45 -7.40 -9.70
N ALA A 20 3.35 -8.54 -10.42
CA ALA A 20 4.44 -9.48 -10.62
C ALA A 20 5.48 -8.99 -11.66
N ALA A 21 5.14 -8.05 -12.54
CA ALA A 21 6.02 -7.63 -13.63
C ALA A 21 7.29 -6.85 -13.19
N HIS A 22 7.29 -6.32 -11.97
CA HIS A 22 8.29 -5.35 -11.49
C HIS A 22 9.12 -5.80 -10.29
N LYS A 23 8.95 -7.04 -9.82
CA LYS A 23 9.57 -7.51 -8.58
C LYS A 23 10.39 -8.78 -8.83
N GLU A 24 11.52 -8.89 -8.13
CA GLU A 24 12.35 -10.10 -8.12
C GLU A 24 11.62 -11.30 -7.48
N LYS A 25 10.58 -11.03 -6.69
CA LYS A 25 9.68 -12.02 -6.07
C LYS A 25 8.23 -11.57 -6.24
N ASP A 26 7.35 -12.52 -6.51
CA ASP A 26 5.92 -12.26 -6.63
C ASP A 26 5.37 -11.69 -5.31
N PRO A 27 4.78 -10.47 -5.32
CA PRO A 27 4.25 -9.87 -4.11
C PRO A 27 3.02 -10.63 -3.61
N GLY A 28 3.02 -10.99 -2.32
CA GLY A 28 1.85 -11.60 -1.69
C GLY A 28 0.86 -10.55 -1.17
N PHE A 29 -0.43 -10.75 -1.43
CA PHE A 29 -1.52 -9.89 -0.99
C PHE A 29 -2.39 -10.64 0.01
N ILE A 30 -2.37 -10.20 1.27
CA ILE A 30 -3.17 -10.79 2.35
C ILE A 30 -4.58 -10.22 2.25
N ASN A 31 -5.57 -11.08 2.01
CA ASN A 31 -6.98 -10.70 1.90
C ASN A 31 -7.61 -10.37 3.27
N ARG A 32 -7.00 -9.41 3.98
CA ARG A 32 -7.44 -8.88 5.28
C ARG A 32 -7.32 -7.38 5.28
N VAL A 33 -8.30 -6.76 5.93
CA VAL A 33 -8.30 -5.32 6.21
C VAL A 33 -7.76 -5.11 7.63
N VAL A 34 -6.74 -4.26 7.76
CA VAL A 34 -6.24 -3.79 9.05
C VAL A 34 -7.15 -2.68 9.55
N HIS A 35 -7.83 -2.93 10.68
CA HIS A 35 -8.72 -1.96 11.33
C HIS A 35 -8.14 -1.37 12.62
N ASN A 36 -6.98 -1.88 13.07
CA ASN A 36 -6.30 -1.39 14.28
C ASN A 36 -4.79 -1.38 14.05
N LEU A 37 -4.23 -0.17 14.01
CA LEU A 37 -2.81 0.06 13.72
C LEU A 37 -1.85 -0.47 14.80
N PHE A 38 -2.35 -0.79 15.99
CA PHE A 38 -1.57 -1.32 17.12
C PHE A 38 -1.65 -2.84 17.26
N HIS A 39 -2.55 -3.50 16.53
CA HIS A 39 -2.69 -4.95 16.56
C HIS A 39 -1.76 -5.59 15.53
N THR A 40 -0.57 -5.99 15.98
CA THR A 40 0.49 -6.56 15.14
C THR A 40 0.78 -8.01 15.46
N GLY A 41 1.59 -8.68 14.62
CA GLY A 41 2.02 -10.06 14.84
C GLY A 41 0.89 -11.10 14.81
N GLN A 42 -0.19 -10.79 14.08
CA GLN A 42 -1.34 -11.67 13.95
C GLN A 42 -1.02 -12.87 13.05
N THR A 43 -1.73 -13.97 13.27
CA THR A 43 -1.65 -15.19 12.47
C THR A 43 -2.83 -15.27 11.51
N ILE A 44 -2.58 -15.72 10.28
CA ILE A 44 -3.59 -15.96 9.24
C ILE A 44 -3.44 -17.38 8.68
N PHE A 45 -4.39 -17.84 7.88
CA PHE A 45 -4.22 -19.05 7.08
C PHE A 45 -3.50 -18.74 5.76
N THR A 46 -2.72 -19.70 5.25
CA THR A 46 -2.03 -19.57 3.95
C THR A 46 -2.99 -19.30 2.79
N THR A 47 -4.22 -19.82 2.88
CA THR A 47 -5.30 -19.59 1.89
C THR A 47 -5.77 -18.14 1.81
N GLU A 48 -5.38 -17.31 2.78
CA GLU A 48 -5.71 -15.88 2.81
C GLU A 48 -4.65 -15.02 2.09
N ILE A 49 -3.54 -15.63 1.67
CA ILE A 49 -2.49 -14.97 0.89
C ILE A 49 -2.71 -15.27 -0.59
N ILE A 50 -2.85 -14.21 -1.37
CA ILE A 50 -3.00 -14.26 -2.82
C ILE A 50 -1.66 -13.90 -3.44
N PHE A 51 -1.17 -14.73 -4.35
CA PHE A 51 0.00 -14.45 -5.17
C PHE A 51 -0.46 -14.24 -6.61
N PRO A 52 -0.66 -12.97 -7.03
CA PRO A 52 -1.14 -12.68 -8.38
C PRO A 52 -0.15 -13.18 -9.42
N LYS A 53 -0.66 -13.91 -10.41
CA LYS A 53 0.15 -14.35 -11.54
C LYS A 53 0.24 -13.22 -12.56
N GLU A 54 1.33 -13.17 -13.32
CA GLU A 54 1.51 -12.15 -14.36
C GLU A 54 0.37 -12.12 -15.39
N ALA A 55 -0.21 -13.28 -15.72
CA ALA A 55 -1.31 -13.40 -16.67
C ALA A 55 -2.70 -13.02 -16.09
N ASP A 56 -2.80 -12.79 -14.78
CA ASP A 56 -4.05 -12.47 -14.10
C ASP A 56 -4.33 -10.97 -14.13
N ARG A 57 -5.07 -10.53 -15.16
CA ARG A 57 -5.38 -9.11 -15.39
C ARG A 57 -6.31 -8.49 -14.37
N ASP A 58 -7.00 -9.29 -13.55
CA ASP A 58 -7.84 -8.77 -12.46
C ASP A 58 -6.96 -8.09 -11.38
N TRP A 59 -5.67 -8.42 -11.37
CA TRP A 59 -4.64 -7.80 -10.57
C TRP A 59 -3.83 -6.76 -11.32
N ASP A 60 -4.27 -6.26 -12.48
CA ASP A 60 -3.62 -5.09 -13.06
C ASP A 60 -3.85 -3.87 -12.16
N GLY A 61 -2.80 -3.10 -11.92
CA GLY A 61 -2.87 -1.94 -11.04
C GLY A 61 -1.58 -1.16 -11.00
N CYS A 62 -1.47 -0.25 -10.04
CA CYS A 62 -0.41 0.75 -10.01
C CYS A 62 0.19 0.88 -8.61
N PHE A 63 1.50 0.64 -8.51
CA PHE A 63 2.29 1.02 -7.35
C PHE A 63 2.49 2.54 -7.33
N CYS A 64 2.03 3.18 -6.27
CA CYS A 64 2.13 4.62 -6.07
C CYS A 64 2.36 4.95 -4.58
N TYR A 65 2.34 6.24 -4.24
CA TYR A 65 2.67 6.70 -2.91
C TYR A 65 1.63 7.69 -2.38
N LEU A 66 1.44 7.69 -1.06
CA LEU A 66 0.75 8.78 -0.36
C LEU A 66 1.57 10.08 -0.44
N GLU A 67 0.89 11.22 -0.30
CA GLU A 67 1.48 12.56 -0.45
C GLU A 67 2.70 12.80 0.44
N GLU A 68 2.77 12.18 1.61
CA GLU A 68 3.88 12.37 2.54
C GLU A 68 5.24 11.90 1.99
N ASN A 69 5.27 11.15 0.88
CA ASN A 69 6.52 10.75 0.26
C ASN A 69 7.23 11.94 -0.41
N THR A 70 8.31 12.38 0.22
CA THR A 70 9.17 13.45 -0.30
C THR A 70 10.34 12.93 -1.14
N MET A 71 10.51 11.61 -1.27
CA MET A 71 11.64 11.06 -2.01
C MET A 71 11.52 11.37 -3.51
N GLN A 72 12.58 11.98 -4.05
CA GLN A 72 12.82 12.03 -5.49
C GLN A 72 13.17 10.62 -5.96
N THR A 73 12.17 9.91 -6.46
CA THR A 73 12.40 8.72 -7.29
C THR A 73 12.53 9.17 -8.75
N SER A 74 13.32 8.44 -9.53
CA SER A 74 13.49 8.72 -10.96
C SER A 74 12.16 8.62 -11.71
N GLY A 75 11.88 9.58 -12.60
CA GLY A 75 10.69 9.58 -13.44
C GLY A 75 9.82 10.84 -13.31
N THR A 76 8.78 10.93 -14.14
CA THR A 76 7.84 12.04 -14.10
C THR A 76 6.92 11.91 -12.89
N ARG A 77 6.82 12.97 -12.08
CA ARG A 77 5.88 13.03 -10.96
C ARG A 77 4.47 13.32 -11.47
N THR A 78 3.57 12.36 -11.35
CA THR A 78 2.15 12.49 -11.67
C THR A 78 1.32 12.46 -10.39
N ILE A 79 0.31 13.33 -10.32
CA ILE A 79 -0.56 13.48 -9.16
C ILE A 79 -1.98 13.06 -9.55
N GLY A 80 -2.58 12.21 -8.73
CA GLY A 80 -4.02 11.90 -8.78
C GLY A 80 -4.64 12.06 -7.41
N PHE A 81 -5.95 12.22 -7.34
CA PHE A 81 -6.69 12.38 -6.11
C PHE A 81 -7.65 11.20 -5.91
N LEU A 82 -7.54 10.55 -4.77
CA LEU A 82 -8.36 9.40 -4.37
C LEU A 82 -9.30 9.83 -3.23
N PRO A 83 -10.58 9.40 -3.21
CA PRO A 83 -11.47 9.67 -2.08
C PRO A 83 -10.90 9.10 -0.78
N ARG A 84 -10.93 9.87 0.31
CA ARG A 84 -10.33 9.52 1.61
C ARG A 84 -10.98 8.28 2.26
N GLU A 85 -12.22 8.00 1.93
CA GLU A 85 -12.98 6.82 2.37
C GLU A 85 -12.56 5.51 1.67
N SER A 86 -11.64 5.57 0.71
CA SER A 86 -11.19 4.40 -0.03
C SER A 86 -10.38 3.44 0.84
N THR A 87 -10.38 2.16 0.47
CA THR A 87 -9.45 1.14 0.98
C THR A 87 -8.37 0.89 -0.05
N ILE A 88 -7.11 0.90 0.35
CA ILE A 88 -5.95 0.71 -0.52
C ILE A 88 -5.09 -0.45 -0.02
N TRP A 89 -4.24 -1.00 -0.90
CA TRP A 89 -3.23 -1.95 -0.50
C TRP A 89 -1.99 -1.21 -0.01
N VAL A 90 -1.48 -1.57 1.15
CA VAL A 90 -0.26 -1.02 1.75
C VAL A 90 0.67 -2.13 2.18
N ARG A 91 1.95 -1.83 2.38
CA ARG A 91 2.90 -2.80 2.95
C ARG A 91 2.40 -3.33 4.28
N ASN A 92 2.52 -4.65 4.48
CA ASN A 92 2.25 -5.36 5.73
C ASN A 92 3.35 -5.09 6.77
N ILE A 93 3.60 -3.81 7.04
CA ILE A 93 4.57 -3.35 8.04
C ILE A 93 3.86 -2.27 8.85
N SER A 94 3.94 -2.41 10.16
CA SER A 94 3.33 -1.48 11.12
C SER A 94 4.18 -0.24 11.32
N HIS A 95 3.59 0.78 11.96
CA HIS A 95 4.26 2.01 12.31
C HIS A 95 5.30 1.86 13.46
N PHE A 96 5.42 0.67 14.06
CA PHE A 96 6.33 0.47 15.21
C PHE A 96 7.82 0.48 14.85
N GLY A 97 8.19 0.27 13.58
CA GLY A 97 9.60 0.12 13.20
C GLY A 97 10.01 -1.33 12.96
N ASP A 98 11.29 -1.48 12.58
CA ASP A 98 12.04 -2.75 12.62
C ASP A 98 11.42 -3.94 11.88
N GLY A 99 10.60 -3.65 10.85
CA GLY A 99 9.95 -4.68 10.05
C GLY A 99 8.82 -5.42 10.77
N ILE A 100 8.29 -4.90 11.89
CA ILE A 100 7.17 -5.52 12.63
C ILE A 100 5.92 -5.49 11.76
N PRO A 101 5.41 -6.65 11.28
CA PRO A 101 4.26 -6.68 10.38
C PRO A 101 2.94 -6.76 11.15
N TYR A 102 1.83 -6.45 10.48
CA TYR A 102 0.49 -6.68 11.05
C TYR A 102 0.19 -8.17 11.14
N TYR A 103 0.58 -8.93 10.11
CA TYR A 103 0.49 -10.39 10.06
C TYR A 103 1.88 -10.98 9.81
N ASN A 104 2.41 -11.78 10.74
CA ASN A 104 3.76 -12.35 10.64
C ASN A 104 3.79 -13.86 10.37
N ARG A 105 2.67 -14.56 10.55
CA ARG A 105 2.61 -16.03 10.47
C ARG A 105 1.45 -16.50 9.63
N SER A 106 1.69 -17.51 8.81
CA SER A 106 0.65 -18.25 8.09
C SER A 106 0.54 -19.69 8.58
N LEU A 107 -0.68 -20.15 8.87
CA LEU A 107 -0.98 -21.56 9.18
C LEU A 107 -1.45 -22.26 7.91
N HIS A 108 -0.84 -23.40 7.58
CA HIS A 108 -1.35 -24.23 6.49
C HIS A 108 -2.54 -25.06 7.01
N PRO A 109 -3.73 -25.02 6.39
CA PRO A 109 -4.95 -25.67 6.91
C PRO A 109 -4.85 -27.19 7.12
N LEU A 110 -3.83 -27.82 6.54
CA LEU A 110 -3.61 -29.27 6.53
C LEU A 110 -2.34 -29.70 7.28
N VAL A 111 -1.61 -28.76 7.90
CA VAL A 111 -0.39 -29.07 8.66
C VAL A 111 -0.68 -28.79 10.14
N GLU A 112 -0.74 -29.85 10.94
CA GLU A 112 -0.72 -29.74 12.40
C GLU A 112 0.67 -29.23 12.81
N ASP A 113 0.73 -28.05 13.43
CA ASP A 113 1.88 -27.40 14.10
C ASP A 113 3.23 -28.15 14.00
N GLU A 114 3.83 -28.20 12.80
CA GLU A 114 5.27 -28.45 12.71
C GLU A 114 5.96 -27.16 13.13
N SER A 115 6.36 -27.17 14.39
CA SER A 115 7.05 -26.12 15.12
C SER A 115 8.50 -26.02 14.61
N GLY A 116 8.65 -25.66 13.33
CA GLY A 116 9.90 -25.20 12.74
C GLY A 116 10.00 -23.69 12.95
N ASP A 117 10.93 -23.26 13.79
CA ASP A 117 11.18 -21.86 14.14
C ASP A 117 11.68 -21.09 12.90
N GLY A 118 10.76 -20.66 12.03
CA GLY A 118 11.05 -19.82 10.86
C GLY A 118 10.33 -20.15 9.55
N GLU A 119 9.74 -21.35 9.37
CA GLU A 119 9.22 -21.76 8.05
C GLU A 119 7.93 -21.05 7.61
N ASN A 120 7.18 -20.44 8.53
CA ASN A 120 5.89 -19.82 8.26
C ASN A 120 5.90 -18.28 8.34
N MET A 121 7.09 -17.66 8.33
CA MET A 121 7.20 -16.20 8.40
C MET A 121 6.81 -15.53 7.09
N ILE A 122 5.82 -14.64 7.17
CA ILE A 122 5.35 -13.86 6.02
C ILE A 122 6.24 -12.62 5.85
N THR A 123 6.87 -12.49 4.69
CA THR A 123 7.70 -11.32 4.34
C THR A 123 7.26 -10.73 3.00
N ASP A 124 7.56 -9.43 2.78
CA ASP A 124 7.26 -8.71 1.53
C ASP A 124 5.79 -8.81 1.05
N THR A 125 4.85 -8.67 1.99
CA THR A 125 3.41 -8.76 1.70
C THR A 125 2.68 -7.44 1.82
N TRP A 126 1.46 -7.42 1.28
CA TRP A 126 0.53 -6.29 1.25
C TRP A 126 -0.73 -6.65 2.02
N VAL A 127 -1.33 -5.64 2.67
CA VAL A 127 -2.61 -5.75 3.38
C VAL A 127 -3.53 -4.62 2.94
N GLN A 128 -4.83 -4.81 3.11
CA GLN A 128 -5.80 -3.74 2.88
C GLN A 128 -5.86 -2.82 4.09
N MET A 129 -5.97 -1.52 3.86
CA MET A 129 -6.07 -0.50 4.90
C MET A 129 -6.91 0.66 4.36
N SER A 130 -7.72 1.29 5.23
CA SER A 130 -8.38 2.54 4.85
C SER A 130 -7.31 3.61 4.55
N VAL A 131 -7.57 4.53 3.62
CA VAL A 131 -6.62 5.62 3.36
C VAL A 131 -6.42 6.46 4.64
N GLU A 132 -7.46 6.65 5.44
CA GLU A 132 -7.37 7.34 6.72
C GLU A 132 -6.40 6.66 7.69
N ASP A 133 -6.50 5.34 7.87
CA ASP A 133 -5.56 4.58 8.70
C ASP A 133 -4.14 4.57 8.13
N ALA A 134 -3.99 4.58 6.80
CA ALA A 134 -2.67 4.64 6.15
C ALA A 134 -1.97 5.99 6.37
N LEU A 135 -2.73 7.09 6.36
CA LEU A 135 -2.24 8.42 6.73
C LEU A 135 -1.90 8.47 8.23
N GLU A 136 -2.75 7.93 9.09
CA GLU A 136 -2.49 7.88 10.54
C GLU A 136 -1.26 7.03 10.86
N ARG A 137 -1.08 5.88 10.18
CA ARG A 137 0.14 5.06 10.25
C ARG A 137 1.38 5.87 9.89
N THR A 138 1.30 6.70 8.85
CA THR A 138 2.38 7.58 8.40
C THR A 138 2.66 8.68 9.43
N ARG A 139 1.62 9.25 10.05
CA ARG A 139 1.74 10.23 11.14
C ARG A 139 2.43 9.63 12.37
N LEU A 140 1.97 8.45 12.82
CA LEU A 140 2.54 7.72 13.96
C LEU A 140 4.01 7.33 13.74
N TRP A 141 4.39 7.00 12.51
CA TRP A 141 5.80 6.76 12.16
C TRP A 141 6.66 8.01 12.40
N LYS A 142 6.20 9.17 11.90
CA LYS A 142 6.91 10.45 12.00
C LYS A 142 7.07 10.96 13.44
N GLU A 143 6.23 10.52 14.37
CA GLU A 143 6.40 10.83 15.80
C GLU A 143 7.66 10.19 16.39
N LYS A 144 8.11 9.07 15.81
CA LYS A 144 9.23 8.26 16.33
C LYS A 144 10.50 8.38 15.50
N SER A 145 10.38 8.73 14.22
CA SER A 145 11.50 8.81 13.27
C SER A 145 11.44 10.10 12.46
N VAL A 146 12.60 10.73 12.29
CA VAL A 146 12.77 11.91 11.41
C VAL A 146 12.68 11.49 9.94
N ASP A 147 13.18 10.29 9.62
CA ASP A 147 13.18 9.77 8.26
C ASP A 147 11.90 8.99 7.97
N LEU A 148 11.28 9.30 6.83
CA LEU A 148 10.11 8.58 6.32
C LEU A 148 10.53 7.65 5.17
N PRO A 149 10.65 6.34 5.43
CA PRO A 149 11.02 5.41 4.38
C PRO A 149 9.87 5.22 3.39
N GLY A 150 10.23 5.01 2.11
CA GLY A 150 9.25 4.91 1.03
C GLY A 150 8.17 3.85 1.26
N TRP A 151 8.51 2.72 1.91
CA TRP A 151 7.57 1.63 2.18
C TRP A 151 6.39 2.03 3.09
N VAL A 152 6.54 3.07 3.94
CA VAL A 152 5.46 3.57 4.81
C VAL A 152 4.36 4.23 3.98
N THR A 153 4.74 4.87 2.87
CA THR A 153 3.83 5.60 1.98
C THR A 153 3.50 4.82 0.71
N GLU A 154 4.26 3.76 0.41
CA GLU A 154 4.06 2.89 -0.75
C GLU A 154 2.71 2.17 -0.62
N CYS A 155 1.92 2.27 -1.68
CA CYS A 155 0.61 1.67 -1.81
C CYS A 155 0.43 1.09 -3.21
N TYR A 156 -0.54 0.19 -3.33
CA TYR A 156 -0.95 -0.38 -4.60
C TYR A 156 -2.45 -0.10 -4.80
N LEU A 157 -2.76 0.47 -5.96
CA LEU A 157 -4.13 0.74 -6.38
C LEU A 157 -4.52 -0.25 -7.48
N THR A 158 -5.69 -0.85 -7.34
CA THR A 158 -6.28 -1.68 -8.41
C THR A 158 -6.62 -0.82 -9.63
N GLU A 159 -6.71 -1.43 -10.81
CA GLU A 159 -7.07 -0.72 -12.05
C GLU A 159 -8.36 0.09 -11.90
N LEU A 160 -9.37 -0.44 -11.21
CA LEU A 160 -10.63 0.26 -10.94
C LEU A 160 -10.42 1.54 -10.12
N GLN A 161 -9.53 1.52 -9.14
CA GLN A 161 -9.20 2.69 -8.33
C GLN A 161 -8.41 3.72 -9.14
N VAL A 162 -7.47 3.26 -9.96
CA VAL A 162 -6.69 4.13 -10.85
C VAL A 162 -7.61 4.85 -11.84
N LYS A 163 -8.56 4.15 -12.48
CA LYS A 163 -9.56 4.73 -13.38
C LYS A 163 -10.46 5.77 -12.72
N ARG A 164 -10.59 5.73 -11.39
CA ARG A 164 -11.41 6.65 -10.59
C ARG A 164 -10.61 7.81 -9.99
N LEU A 165 -9.28 7.86 -10.20
CA LEU A 165 -8.47 8.99 -9.75
C LEU A 165 -8.94 10.26 -10.46
N ILE A 166 -9.07 11.33 -9.68
CA ILE A 166 -9.31 12.66 -10.22
C ILE A 166 -7.95 13.28 -10.51
N TYR A 167 -7.72 13.70 -11.74
CA TYR A 167 -6.47 14.35 -12.13
C TYR A 167 -6.67 15.86 -12.13
N PRO A 168 -5.67 16.62 -11.64
CA PRO A 168 -5.73 18.06 -11.80
C PRO A 168 -5.68 18.39 -13.29
N SER A 169 -6.70 19.10 -13.79
CA SER A 169 -6.65 19.62 -15.16
C SER A 169 -5.56 20.68 -15.27
N THR A 170 -4.98 20.86 -16.45
CA THR A 170 -3.90 21.83 -16.71
C THR A 170 -4.26 23.29 -16.39
N ASN A 171 -5.52 23.60 -16.05
CA ASN A 171 -5.97 24.93 -15.61
C ASN A 171 -6.21 25.04 -14.08
N GLU A 172 -5.84 24.06 -13.26
CA GLU A 172 -6.11 24.06 -11.82
C GLU A 172 -4.93 24.56 -10.97
N LYS A 173 -4.70 25.88 -11.01
CA LYS A 173 -4.25 26.61 -9.81
C LYS A 173 -5.30 26.61 -8.68
N VAL A 174 -6.48 26.02 -8.93
CA VAL A 174 -7.66 26.04 -8.07
C VAL A 174 -7.68 24.86 -7.09
N MET A 175 -7.08 23.70 -7.40
CA MET A 175 -7.14 22.53 -6.50
C MET A 175 -6.17 22.63 -5.30
N GLU A 176 -5.01 23.26 -5.46
CA GLU A 176 -4.12 23.56 -4.31
C GLU A 176 -4.80 24.50 -3.29
N PHE A 177 -5.67 25.40 -3.75
CA PHE A 177 -6.48 26.29 -2.89
C PHE A 177 -7.55 25.54 -2.09
N TRP A 178 -8.08 24.42 -2.61
CA TRP A 178 -9.07 23.59 -1.91
C TRP A 178 -8.44 22.65 -0.88
N LEU A 179 -7.17 22.27 -1.07
CA LEU A 179 -6.45 21.38 -0.15
C LEU A 179 -5.72 22.13 0.97
N SER A 180 -5.44 23.42 0.82
CA SER A 180 -4.78 24.25 1.85
C SER A 180 -5.73 24.79 2.94
N LYS A 181 -7.02 24.46 2.88
CA LYS A 181 -8.02 24.83 3.89
C LYS A 181 -8.76 23.57 4.35
N ASN A 182 -8.14 22.81 5.24
CA ASN A 182 -8.76 22.03 6.33
C ASN A 182 -7.69 21.26 7.09
#